data_AF-A0A8T5QW19-F1
#
_entry.id   AF-A0A8T5QW19-F1
#
_cell.length_a   1.000
_cell.length_b   1.000
_cell.length_c   1.000
_cell.angle_alpha   90.00
_cell.angle_beta   90.00
_cell.angle_gamma   90.00
#
_symmetry.space_group_name_H-M   'P 1'
#
loop_
_entity.id
_entity.type
_entity.pdbx_description
1 polymer ?
#
loop_
_entity_poly.entity_id
_entity_poly.type
_entity_poly.pdbx_seq_one_letter_code
_entity_poly.pdbx_strand_id
1 'polypeptide(L)'
;MEKYLKNRIKIASMFAGFFLLILVSIYLFGGNYITGNLLSETHSDIINKEFTSDSVMLWNPTGNEKIESISISGLISGIGYYELILIDGSDEYLIYASSIQNSTETIKNYCIDSCNLNPSLSSDKYFIRVNINGDVSVNLNSINYVTKGSSQEFVISSVAGETCTPESATECETGSERILTCTNTGYGLDWTATTDC
;
A
#
# COMPACT_ATOMS: atom_id res chain seq x y z
N MET A 1 10.74 -9.41 -67.84
CA MET A 1 11.54 -8.86 -66.71
C MET A 1 10.87 -7.62 -66.09
N GLU A 2 10.28 -6.73 -66.89
CA GLU A 2 9.62 -5.49 -66.45
C GLU A 2 8.40 -5.67 -65.50
N LYS A 3 7.58 -6.71 -65.71
CA LYS A 3 6.45 -7.05 -64.82
C LYS A 3 6.88 -7.42 -63.39
N TYR A 4 8.10 -7.91 -63.20
CA TYR A 4 8.58 -8.38 -61.90
C TYR A 4 9.06 -7.21 -61.01
N LEU A 5 9.67 -6.19 -61.61
CA LEU A 5 10.09 -4.96 -60.92
C LEU A 5 8.89 -4.14 -60.41
N LYS A 6 7.83 -4.04 -61.21
CA LYS A 6 6.63 -3.27 -60.86
C LYS A 6 5.87 -3.84 -59.65
N ASN A 7 5.96 -5.15 -59.41
CA ASN A 7 5.30 -5.80 -58.27
C ASN A 7 6.10 -5.65 -56.97
N ARG A 8 7.44 -5.60 -57.04
CA ARG A 8 8.32 -5.36 -55.88
C ARG A 8 8.16 -3.93 -55.32
N ILE A 9 7.94 -2.95 -56.20
CA ILE A 9 7.73 -1.54 -55.80
C ILE A 9 6.40 -1.36 -55.05
N LYS A 10 5.33 -2.06 -55.45
CA LYS A 10 4.04 -2.02 -54.74
C LYS A 10 4.12 -2.63 -53.34
N ILE A 11 4.87 -3.72 -53.18
CA ILE A 11 5.03 -4.39 -51.89
C ILE A 11 5.86 -3.49 -50.95
N ALA A 12 6.96 -2.89 -51.43
CA ALA A 12 7.77 -1.96 -50.63
C ALA A 12 6.99 -0.72 -50.17
N SER A 13 6.09 -0.20 -51.03
CA SER A 13 5.21 0.93 -50.72
C SER A 13 4.18 0.61 -49.62
N MET A 14 3.64 -0.61 -49.58
CA MET A 14 2.70 -1.03 -48.53
C MET A 14 3.36 -1.16 -47.16
N PHE A 15 4.58 -1.68 -47.08
CA PHE A 15 5.29 -1.81 -45.81
C PHE A 15 5.72 -0.47 -45.21
N ALA A 16 6.13 0.50 -46.06
CA ALA A 16 6.52 1.83 -45.59
C ALA A 16 5.33 2.59 -44.96
N GLY A 17 4.13 2.47 -45.53
CA GLY A 17 2.92 3.10 -44.98
C GLY A 17 2.49 2.52 -43.64
N PHE A 18 2.58 1.20 -43.47
CA PHE A 18 2.24 0.53 -42.22
C PHE A 18 3.22 0.88 -41.08
N PHE A 19 4.51 0.95 -41.40
CA PHE A 19 5.54 1.33 -40.41
C PHE A 19 5.38 2.78 -39.93
N LEU A 20 5.01 3.69 -40.85
CA LEU A 20 4.73 5.08 -40.50
C LEU A 20 3.51 5.19 -39.56
N LEU A 21 2.45 4.42 -39.79
CA LEU A 21 1.27 4.40 -38.93
C LEU A 21 1.57 3.89 -37.52
N ILE A 22 2.43 2.86 -37.39
CA ILE A 22 2.87 2.36 -36.09
C ILE A 22 3.69 3.42 -35.35
N LEU A 23 4.60 4.12 -36.03
CA LEU A 23 5.38 5.19 -35.42
C LEU A 23 4.49 6.35 -34.95
N VAL A 24 3.47 6.72 -35.72
CA VAL A 24 2.49 7.73 -35.32
C VAL A 24 1.64 7.25 -34.14
N SER A 25 1.23 5.97 -34.08
CA SER A 25 0.50 5.47 -32.91
C SER A 25 1.37 5.45 -31.66
N ILE A 26 2.64 5.05 -31.77
CA ILE A 26 3.56 5.11 -30.62
C ILE A 26 3.78 6.56 -30.18
N TYR A 27 3.85 7.52 -31.10
CA TYR A 27 4.01 8.93 -30.74
C TYR A 27 2.74 9.52 -30.08
N LEU A 28 1.54 9.15 -30.57
CA LEU A 28 0.28 9.65 -30.03
C LEU A 28 -0.16 8.97 -28.72
N PHE A 29 0.22 7.71 -28.51
CA PHE A 29 -0.19 6.91 -27.34
C PHE A 29 0.98 6.57 -26.39
N GLY A 30 2.22 6.87 -26.77
CA GLY A 30 3.42 6.67 -25.96
C GLY A 30 3.69 7.81 -24.99
N GLY A 31 2.64 8.43 -24.44
CA GLY A 31 2.80 9.20 -23.22
C GLY A 31 3.38 8.28 -22.15
N ASN A 32 4.43 8.73 -21.47
CA ASN A 32 4.99 7.98 -20.34
C ASN A 32 3.95 7.96 -19.22
N TYR A 33 3.19 6.87 -19.12
CA TYR A 33 2.37 6.61 -17.94
C TYR A 33 3.33 6.13 -16.85
N ILE A 34 3.78 7.07 -16.00
CA ILE A 34 4.39 6.71 -14.73
C ILE A 34 3.25 6.12 -13.89
N THR A 35 3.19 4.80 -13.81
CA THR A 35 2.33 4.11 -12.84
C THR A 35 2.88 4.44 -11.46
N GLY A 36 2.33 5.45 -10.80
CA GLY A 36 2.67 5.75 -9.42
C GLY A 36 2.33 4.54 -8.56
N ASN A 37 3.33 3.97 -7.88
CA ASN A 37 3.09 2.95 -6.87
C ASN A 37 2.23 3.57 -5.77
N LEU A 38 1.06 2.98 -5.53
CA LEU A 38 0.24 3.32 -4.39
C LEU A 38 0.97 2.81 -3.14
N LEU A 39 1.53 3.71 -2.34
CA LEU A 39 2.21 3.33 -1.10
C LEU A 39 1.13 2.98 -0.07
N SER A 40 1.17 1.76 0.46
CA SER A 40 0.39 1.40 1.64
C SER A 40 1.17 1.84 2.88
N GLU A 41 0.50 2.50 3.82
CA GLU A 41 1.10 2.93 5.08
C GLU A 41 0.66 2.02 6.22
N THR A 42 1.58 1.68 7.11
CA THR A 42 1.28 0.90 8.32
C THR A 42 1.24 1.82 9.53
N HIS A 43 0.13 1.80 10.24
CA HIS A 43 -0.12 2.58 11.44
C HIS A 43 -0.25 1.68 12.66
N SER A 44 -0.03 2.25 13.84
CA SER A 44 -0.17 1.54 15.12
C SER A 44 -0.73 2.48 16.18
N ASP A 45 -1.89 2.11 16.73
CA ASP A 45 -2.51 2.84 17.83
C ASP A 45 -2.29 2.08 19.14
N ILE A 46 -1.73 2.78 20.12
CA ILE A 46 -1.48 2.23 21.47
C ILE A 46 -2.78 2.30 22.27
N ILE A 47 -3.26 1.15 22.74
CA ILE A 47 -4.48 1.01 23.53
C ILE A 47 -4.16 0.78 25.03
N ASN A 48 -3.26 -0.15 25.33
CA ASN A 48 -2.85 -0.57 26.69
C ASN A 48 -4.02 -0.69 27.68
N LYS A 49 -5.01 -1.52 27.33
CA LYS A 49 -6.23 -1.68 28.13
C LYS A 49 -6.44 -3.13 28.55
N GLU A 50 -6.76 -3.31 29.82
CA GLU A 50 -7.11 -4.60 30.40
C GLU A 50 -8.63 -4.85 30.34
N PHE A 51 -8.99 -6.08 29.99
CA PHE A 51 -10.36 -6.58 29.95
C PHE A 51 -10.43 -7.90 30.71
N THR A 52 -11.36 -7.99 31.66
CA THR A 52 -11.66 -9.19 32.45
C THR A 52 -13.13 -9.62 32.32
N SER A 53 -13.90 -8.91 31.50
CA SER A 53 -15.31 -9.16 31.21
C SER A 53 -15.71 -8.53 29.88
N ASP A 54 -16.90 -8.88 29.39
CA ASP A 54 -17.47 -8.31 28.17
C ASP A 54 -17.44 -6.77 28.20
N SER A 55 -16.98 -6.18 27.10
CA SER A 55 -16.82 -4.73 27.01
C SER A 55 -16.95 -4.22 25.59
N VAL A 56 -17.27 -2.94 25.46
CA VAL A 56 -17.24 -2.23 24.18
C VAL A 56 -16.45 -0.94 24.39
N MET A 57 -15.55 -0.64 23.45
CA MET A 57 -14.83 0.64 23.42
C MET A 57 -14.91 1.28 22.04
N LEU A 58 -14.87 2.60 22.01
CA LEU A 58 -14.71 3.36 20.78
C LEU A 58 -13.21 3.42 20.42
N TRP A 59 -12.89 3.10 19.18
CA TRP A 59 -11.56 3.25 18.60
C TRP A 59 -11.62 4.25 17.45
N ASN A 60 -10.73 5.26 17.50
CA ASN A 60 -10.59 6.27 16.47
C ASN A 60 -9.19 6.10 15.87
N PRO A 61 -9.05 5.52 14.67
CA PRO A 61 -7.75 5.40 14.02
C PRO A 61 -7.11 6.78 13.82
N THR A 62 -5.80 6.87 14.03
CA THR A 62 -5.01 8.10 13.84
C THR A 62 -5.00 8.56 12.36
N GLY A 63 -5.20 7.65 11.39
CA GLY A 63 -5.29 7.96 9.96
C GLY A 63 -6.73 8.22 9.47
N ASN A 64 -6.89 9.13 8.51
CA ASN A 64 -8.17 9.43 7.83
C ASN A 64 -8.36 8.63 6.52
N GLU A 65 -7.49 7.66 6.28
CA GLU A 65 -7.45 6.90 5.04
C GLU A 65 -8.23 5.59 5.17
N LYS A 66 -8.50 4.96 4.03
CA LYS A 66 -9.22 3.69 4.01
C LYS A 66 -8.36 2.58 4.60
N ILE A 67 -8.90 1.88 5.59
CA ILE A 67 -8.23 0.77 6.27
C ILE A 67 -8.43 -0.52 5.46
N GLU A 68 -7.32 -1.12 5.02
CA GLU A 68 -7.28 -2.36 4.26
C GLU A 68 -7.13 -3.60 5.14
N SER A 69 -6.43 -3.46 6.26
CA SER A 69 -6.20 -4.56 7.17
C SER A 69 -6.02 -4.05 8.59
N ILE A 70 -6.40 -4.89 9.54
CA ILE A 70 -6.29 -4.65 10.98
C ILE A 70 -5.70 -5.89 11.63
N SER A 71 -4.77 -5.69 12.54
CA SER A 71 -4.18 -6.70 13.40
C SER A 71 -4.04 -6.18 14.82
N ILE A 72 -3.88 -7.08 15.78
CA ILE A 72 -3.72 -6.73 17.19
C ILE A 72 -2.46 -7.32 17.80
N SER A 73 -2.02 -6.67 18.88
CA SER A 73 -0.96 -7.16 19.75
C SER A 73 -1.38 -7.01 21.21
N GLY A 74 -0.99 -7.96 22.05
CA GLY A 74 -1.44 -8.01 23.44
C GLY A 74 -0.98 -9.25 24.19
N LEU A 75 -1.53 -9.43 25.38
CA LEU A 75 -1.30 -10.57 26.25
C LEU A 75 -2.66 -11.09 26.73
N ILE A 76 -2.85 -12.41 26.69
CA ILE A 76 -4.01 -13.08 27.27
C ILE A 76 -3.52 -14.04 28.35
N SER A 77 -4.23 -14.14 29.47
CA SER A 77 -3.94 -15.12 30.51
C SER A 77 -5.22 -15.66 31.15
N GLY A 78 -5.15 -16.88 31.70
CA GLY A 78 -6.22 -17.47 32.50
C GLY A 78 -6.85 -18.73 31.87
N ILE A 79 -8.15 -18.93 32.09
CA ILE A 79 -8.89 -20.11 31.60
C ILE A 79 -10.24 -19.66 31.03
N GLY A 80 -10.47 -19.92 29.75
CA GLY A 80 -11.75 -19.61 29.13
C GLY A 80 -11.67 -19.36 27.63
N TYR A 81 -12.52 -18.46 27.14
CA TYR A 81 -12.63 -18.04 25.75
C TYR A 81 -12.62 -16.51 25.67
N TYR A 82 -11.92 -15.99 24.66
CA TYR A 82 -11.83 -14.57 24.35
C TYR A 82 -12.08 -14.35 22.87
N GLU A 83 -12.81 -13.29 22.56
CA GLU A 83 -13.11 -12.86 21.20
C GLU A 83 -13.05 -11.33 21.09
N LEU A 84 -12.44 -10.85 20.01
CA LEU A 84 -12.34 -9.44 19.67
C LEU A 84 -12.97 -9.18 18.30
N ILE A 85 -13.97 -8.30 18.29
CA ILE A 85 -14.75 -7.96 17.11
C ILE A 85 -14.64 -6.46 16.86
N LEU A 86 -14.39 -6.07 15.60
CA LEU A 86 -14.57 -4.71 15.12
C LEU A 86 -15.98 -4.54 14.58
N ILE A 87 -16.59 -3.39 14.86
CA ILE A 87 -17.94 -3.05 14.40
C ILE A 87 -17.87 -1.75 13.61
N ASP A 88 -18.32 -1.80 12.36
CA ASP A 88 -18.54 -0.64 11.48
C ASP A 88 -20.02 -0.58 11.09
N GLY A 89 -20.78 0.32 11.71
CA GLY A 89 -22.23 0.39 11.50
C GLY A 89 -22.95 -0.91 11.90
N SER A 90 -23.45 -1.65 10.91
CA SER A 90 -24.10 -2.96 11.09
C SER A 90 -23.17 -4.15 10.84
N ASP A 91 -21.97 -3.90 10.33
CA ASP A 91 -21.04 -4.94 9.93
C ASP A 91 -20.10 -5.28 11.10
N GLU A 92 -19.89 -6.58 11.33
CA GLU A 92 -19.02 -7.11 12.37
C GLU A 92 -17.87 -7.91 11.73
N TYR A 93 -16.64 -7.64 12.16
CA TYR A 93 -15.43 -8.29 11.66
C TYR A 93 -14.69 -8.96 12.82
N LEU A 94 -14.51 -10.27 12.74
CA LEU A 94 -13.75 -11.01 13.74
C LEU A 94 -12.25 -10.73 13.55
N ILE A 95 -11.64 -10.08 14.55
CA ILE A 95 -10.20 -9.80 14.54
C ILE A 95 -9.42 -10.96 15.16
N TYR A 96 -9.91 -11.47 16.30
CA TYR A 96 -9.22 -12.50 17.07
C TYR A 96 -10.23 -13.35 17.87
N ALA A 97 -9.98 -14.65 17.95
CA ALA A 97 -10.67 -15.55 18.87
C ALA A 97 -9.70 -16.61 19.37
N SER A 98 -9.73 -16.93 20.67
CA SER A 98 -8.93 -18.02 21.25
C SER A 98 -9.58 -18.62 22.48
N SER A 99 -9.31 -19.91 22.73
CA SER A 99 -9.60 -20.56 24.01
C SER A 99 -8.28 -20.84 24.75
N ILE A 100 -8.19 -20.34 25.97
CA ILE A 100 -7.00 -20.38 26.81
C ILE A 100 -7.20 -21.45 27.89
N GLN A 101 -6.18 -22.28 28.13
CA GLN A 101 -6.24 -23.41 29.07
C GLN A 101 -5.18 -23.28 30.18
N ASN A 102 -5.40 -22.33 31.08
CA ASN A 102 -4.54 -22.03 32.24
C ASN A 102 -3.11 -21.69 31.81
N SER A 103 -3.01 -20.80 30.83
CA SER A 103 -1.75 -20.38 30.21
C SER A 103 -1.74 -18.87 30.03
N THR A 104 -0.59 -18.36 29.61
CA THR A 104 -0.43 -16.99 29.14
C THR A 104 0.02 -17.04 27.69
N GLU A 105 -0.68 -16.32 26.81
CA GLU A 105 -0.42 -16.24 25.38
C GLU A 105 -0.11 -14.79 24.99
N THR A 106 0.95 -14.61 24.20
CA THR A 106 1.28 -13.30 23.61
C THR A 106 0.74 -13.23 22.20
N ILE A 107 -0.07 -12.22 21.91
CA ILE A 107 -0.55 -11.91 20.57
C ILE A 107 0.41 -10.90 19.93
N LYS A 108 0.89 -11.19 18.72
CA LYS A 108 1.75 -10.28 17.95
C LYS A 108 1.23 -10.15 16.53
N ASN A 109 0.78 -8.95 16.18
CA ASN A 109 0.30 -8.58 14.84
C ASN A 109 -0.63 -9.64 14.23
N TYR A 110 -1.57 -10.12 15.03
CA TYR A 110 -2.47 -11.19 14.62
C TYR A 110 -3.77 -10.64 14.04
N CYS A 111 -4.30 -11.32 13.03
CA CYS A 111 -5.60 -11.08 12.44
C CYS A 111 -6.22 -12.39 11.94
N ILE A 112 -7.55 -12.47 11.89
CA ILE A 112 -8.30 -13.56 11.23
C ILE A 112 -8.93 -12.98 9.96
N ASP A 113 -10.17 -12.53 10.05
CA ASP A 113 -10.90 -11.98 8.91
C ASP A 113 -10.43 -10.57 8.56
N SER A 114 -9.84 -9.88 9.54
CA SER A 114 -9.39 -8.51 9.41
C SER A 114 -8.03 -8.37 8.70
N CYS A 115 -7.39 -9.45 8.25
CA CYS A 115 -6.13 -9.36 7.52
C CYS A 115 -6.28 -8.75 6.12
N ASN A 116 -7.48 -8.82 5.54
CA ASN A 116 -7.78 -8.25 4.23
C ASN A 116 -9.27 -7.89 4.18
N LEU A 117 -9.55 -6.64 4.53
CA LEU A 117 -10.88 -6.06 4.55
C LEU A 117 -11.27 -5.68 3.13
N ASN A 118 -12.21 -6.45 2.57
CA ASN A 118 -12.80 -6.17 1.26
C ASN A 118 -14.34 -6.11 1.38
N PRO A 119 -14.94 -4.91 1.31
CA PRO A 119 -14.33 -3.62 1.03
C PRO A 119 -13.49 -3.07 2.20
N SER A 120 -12.53 -2.19 1.87
CA SER A 120 -11.76 -1.43 2.87
C SER A 120 -12.67 -0.53 3.69
N LEU A 121 -12.37 -0.36 4.98
CA LEU A 121 -13.18 0.46 5.89
C LEU A 121 -12.85 1.95 5.71
N SER A 122 -13.87 2.80 5.81
CA SER A 122 -13.74 4.25 5.53
C SER A 122 -14.34 5.14 6.61
N SER A 123 -14.79 4.58 7.72
CA SER A 123 -15.31 5.33 8.85
C SER A 123 -14.16 5.93 9.67
N ASP A 124 -14.39 7.10 10.27
CA ASP A 124 -13.40 7.77 11.13
C ASP A 124 -13.34 7.14 12.54
N LYS A 125 -14.29 6.24 12.85
CA LYS A 125 -14.44 5.63 14.16
C LYS A 125 -15.11 4.26 14.05
N TYR A 126 -14.73 3.37 14.95
CA TYR A 126 -15.23 2.00 15.02
C TYR A 126 -15.48 1.61 16.47
N PHE A 127 -16.37 0.66 16.70
CA PHE A 127 -16.47 0.04 18.02
C PHE A 127 -15.66 -1.25 18.03
N ILE A 128 -14.96 -1.49 19.13
CA ILE A 128 -14.31 -2.75 19.43
C ILE A 128 -15.11 -3.41 20.54
N ARG A 129 -15.67 -4.59 20.25
CA ARG A 129 -16.34 -5.45 21.24
C ARG A 129 -15.39 -6.56 21.68
N VAL A 130 -15.27 -6.71 22.98
CA VAL A 130 -14.55 -7.78 23.65
C VAL A 130 -15.59 -8.70 24.29
N ASN A 131 -15.56 -9.98 23.95
CA ASN A 131 -16.36 -11.00 24.63
C ASN A 131 -15.41 -11.92 25.42
N ILE A 132 -15.69 -12.12 26.70
CA ILE A 132 -14.91 -12.95 27.62
C ILE A 132 -15.84 -13.95 28.32
N ASN A 133 -15.51 -15.23 28.18
CA ASN A 133 -16.20 -16.30 28.88
C ASN A 133 -15.20 -17.10 29.72
N GLY A 134 -15.37 -17.10 31.04
CA GLY A 134 -14.46 -17.75 31.98
C GLY A 134 -13.60 -16.74 32.75
N ASP A 135 -12.50 -17.23 33.32
CA ASP A 135 -11.54 -16.45 34.10
C ASP A 135 -10.35 -16.07 33.21
N VAL A 136 -10.61 -15.19 32.24
CA VAL A 136 -9.61 -14.70 31.28
C VAL A 136 -9.35 -13.22 31.54
N SER A 137 -8.08 -12.83 31.63
CA SER A 137 -7.64 -11.43 31.56
C SER A 137 -6.92 -11.19 30.23
N VAL A 138 -7.31 -10.12 29.54
CA VAL A 138 -6.71 -9.69 28.29
C VAL A 138 -6.14 -8.29 28.46
N ASN A 139 -4.86 -8.12 28.18
CA ASN A 139 -4.26 -6.82 27.98
C ASN A 139 -4.08 -6.56 26.47
N LEU A 140 -4.93 -5.70 25.89
CA LEU A 140 -4.81 -5.26 24.52
C LEU A 140 -3.81 -4.09 24.46
N ASN A 141 -2.64 -4.34 23.89
CA ASN A 141 -1.55 -3.35 23.84
C ASN A 141 -1.75 -2.38 22.69
N SER A 142 -1.96 -2.90 21.47
CA SER A 142 -2.09 -2.08 20.27
C SER A 142 -3.00 -2.69 19.21
N ILE A 143 -3.54 -1.81 18.38
CA ILE A 143 -4.21 -2.13 17.12
C ILE A 143 -3.33 -1.58 16.01
N ASN A 144 -2.87 -2.43 15.10
CA ASN A 144 -2.10 -2.02 13.93
C ASN A 144 -2.98 -2.16 12.70
N TYR A 145 -2.85 -1.24 11.76
CA TYR A 145 -3.67 -1.24 10.56
C TYR A 145 -2.90 -0.72 9.36
N VAL A 146 -3.28 -1.18 8.18
CA VAL A 146 -2.71 -0.73 6.91
C VAL A 146 -3.73 0.13 6.21
N THR A 147 -3.31 1.28 5.70
CA THR A 147 -4.12 2.16 4.87
C THR A 147 -3.65 2.16 3.43
N LYS A 148 -4.57 2.34 2.48
CA LYS A 148 -4.18 2.75 1.12
C LYS A 148 -3.82 4.23 1.17
N GLY A 149 -2.55 4.55 0.94
CA GLY A 149 -2.16 5.93 0.67
C GLY A 149 -2.97 6.44 -0.53
N SER A 150 -3.49 7.66 -0.42
CA SER A 150 -4.04 8.33 -1.59
C SER A 150 -2.89 8.55 -2.58
N SER A 151 -2.99 8.02 -3.80
CA SER A 151 -2.09 8.47 -4.87
C SER A 151 -2.30 9.97 -4.99
N GLN A 152 -1.33 10.78 -4.54
CA GLN A 152 -1.23 12.11 -5.10
C GLN A 152 -0.87 11.89 -6.56
N GLU A 153 -1.79 12.28 -7.45
CA GLU A 153 -1.53 12.34 -8.88
C GLU A 153 -0.43 13.38 -9.07
N PHE A 154 0.82 12.94 -9.06
CA PHE A 154 1.97 13.80 -9.34
C PHE A 154 2.00 14.05 -10.84
N VAL A 155 1.24 15.05 -11.28
CA VAL A 155 1.31 15.55 -12.65
C VAL A 155 2.63 16.30 -12.80
N ILE A 156 3.69 15.59 -13.19
CA ILE A 156 4.88 16.25 -13.74
C ILE A 156 4.47 16.79 -15.11
N SER A 157 4.03 18.04 -15.14
CA SER A 157 4.07 18.81 -16.37
C SER A 157 5.54 19.06 -16.69
N SER A 158 6.16 18.16 -17.46
CA SER A 158 7.53 18.34 -17.93
C SER A 158 7.59 19.61 -18.77
N VAL A 159 8.04 20.72 -18.17
CA VAL A 159 8.48 21.89 -18.92
C VAL A 159 9.84 21.50 -19.50
N ALA A 160 9.96 21.53 -20.82
CA ALA A 160 11.20 21.22 -21.51
C ALA A 160 12.34 22.09 -20.96
N GLY A 161 13.35 21.47 -20.33
CA GLY A 161 14.53 22.19 -19.84
C GLY A 161 15.35 21.55 -18.71
N GLU A 162 14.94 20.44 -18.11
CA GLU A 162 15.70 19.84 -17.00
C GLU A 162 16.77 18.86 -17.50
N THR A 163 18.04 19.21 -17.29
CA THR A 163 19.19 18.31 -17.49
C THR A 163 19.67 17.79 -16.14
N CYS A 164 19.46 16.51 -15.86
CA CYS A 164 20.11 15.84 -14.75
C CYS A 164 21.54 15.47 -15.16
N THR A 165 22.55 16.11 -14.57
CA THR A 165 23.94 15.67 -14.70
C THR A 165 24.28 14.69 -13.58
N PRO A 166 24.57 13.41 -13.87
CA PRO A 166 25.06 12.50 -12.85
C PRO A 166 26.46 12.94 -12.41
N GLU A 167 26.65 13.14 -11.10
CA GLU A 167 27.99 13.33 -10.54
C GLU A 167 28.78 12.02 -10.70
N SER A 168 29.95 12.14 -11.33
CA SER A 168 30.94 11.12 -11.71
C SER A 168 30.63 9.65 -11.37
N ALA A 169 30.46 8.85 -12.43
CA ALA A 169 30.33 7.40 -12.37
C ALA A 169 31.64 6.73 -11.90
N THR A 170 31.58 6.11 -10.74
CA THR A 170 32.47 4.99 -10.36
C THR A 170 31.55 3.79 -10.09
N GLU A 171 31.97 2.62 -10.56
CA GLU A 171 31.22 1.36 -10.73
C GLU A 171 30.22 1.03 -9.59
N CYS A 172 28.97 0.67 -9.95
CA CYS A 172 27.93 0.18 -9.02
C CYS A 172 28.17 -1.31 -8.71
N GLU A 173 28.24 -1.69 -7.43
CA GLU A 173 28.08 -3.08 -6.98
C GLU A 173 26.59 -3.39 -6.81
N THR A 174 26.15 -4.54 -7.31
CA THR A 174 24.76 -5.03 -7.26
C THR A 174 24.21 -5.03 -5.82
N GLY A 175 23.09 -4.33 -5.58
CA GLY A 175 22.38 -4.36 -4.28
C GLY A 175 22.56 -3.12 -3.38
N SER A 176 22.91 -1.94 -3.93
CA SER A 176 22.91 -0.68 -3.18
C SER A 176 21.92 0.34 -3.75
N GLU A 177 21.12 0.96 -2.88
CA GLU A 177 20.28 2.12 -3.19
C GLU A 177 21.15 3.32 -3.57
N ARG A 178 20.82 4.01 -4.67
CA ARG A 178 21.41 5.31 -5.01
C ARG A 178 20.39 6.42 -4.83
N ILE A 179 20.81 7.47 -4.11
CA ILE A 179 20.08 8.73 -4.01
C ILE A 179 20.61 9.67 -5.09
N LEU A 180 19.77 9.96 -6.09
CA LEU A 180 19.97 11.03 -7.06
C LEU A 180 19.34 12.30 -6.49
N THR A 181 20.19 13.26 -6.15
CA THR A 181 19.75 14.60 -5.73
C THR A 181 19.66 15.48 -6.96
N CYS A 182 18.43 15.87 -7.33
CA CYS A 182 18.20 16.77 -8.45
C CYS A 182 17.86 18.16 -7.90
N THR A 183 18.71 19.15 -8.19
CA THR A 183 18.50 20.54 -7.77
C THR A 183 17.76 21.28 -8.88
N ASN A 184 16.52 21.71 -8.62
CA ASN A 184 15.77 22.55 -9.55
C ASN A 184 16.14 24.03 -9.32
N THR A 185 16.91 24.61 -10.26
CA THR A 185 17.38 26.01 -10.17
C THR A 185 16.27 27.06 -10.33
N GLY A 186 15.03 26.64 -10.66
CA GLY A 186 13.91 27.57 -10.89
C GLY A 186 12.97 27.79 -9.71
N TYR A 187 12.81 26.81 -8.81
CA TYR A 187 11.72 26.83 -7.81
C TYR A 187 12.12 26.47 -6.37
N GLY A 188 13.40 26.21 -6.10
CA GLY A 188 13.87 25.95 -4.73
C GLY A 188 13.30 24.69 -4.08
N LEU A 189 12.79 23.76 -4.91
CA LEU A 189 12.36 22.43 -4.47
C LEU A 189 13.51 21.46 -4.77
N ASP A 190 14.24 21.11 -3.72
CA ASP A 190 15.16 19.97 -3.75
C ASP A 190 14.33 18.70 -3.62
N TRP A 191 14.52 17.76 -4.54
CA TRP A 191 13.92 16.44 -4.42
C TRP A 191 14.97 15.37 -4.65
N THR A 192 14.84 14.28 -3.90
CA THR A 192 15.68 13.10 -3.96
C THR A 192 14.91 11.98 -4.63
N ALA A 193 15.42 11.49 -5.76
CA ALA A 193 14.97 10.22 -6.32
C ALA A 193 15.90 9.11 -5.85
N THR A 194 15.34 8.05 -5.29
CA THR A 194 16.05 6.80 -5.09
C THR A 194 15.88 5.94 -6.35
N THR A 195 16.99 5.47 -6.89
CA THR A 195 16.98 4.46 -7.95
C THR A 195 17.78 3.27 -7.45
N ASP A 196 17.20 2.08 -7.54
CA ASP A 196 17.94 0.84 -7.33
C ASP A 196 18.93 0.63 -8.47
N CYS A 197 20.22 0.42 -8.11
CA CYS A 197 21.19 -0.31 -8.94
C CYS A 197 20.92 -1.82 -8.74
#